data_AF-A0A7R9K7C5-F1
#
_entry.id   AF-A0A7R9K7C5-F1
#
_cell.length_a   1.000
_cell.length_b   1.000
_cell.length_c   1.000
_cell.angle_alpha   90.00
_cell.angle_beta   90.00
_cell.angle_gamma   90.00
#
_symmetry.space_group_name_H-M   'P 1'
#
loop_
_entity.id
_entity.type
_entity.pdbx_description
1 polymer ?
#
loop_
_entity_poly.entity_id
_entity_poly.type
_entity_poly.pdbx_seq_one_letter_code
_entity_poly.pdbx_strand_id
1 'polypeptide(L)'
;MAGFQEIDRQYFPLKDIASIKKLFKQQLESVFEPDLALLSIVVGAVENSMTCNRTFTVQKDKTTTEDNNAIEDDTKIPAVEYHIVQALYAKFHAIIKGAVDVTQYGVSKFATRDLVKKVSDVIWNSLTRSYYKDRAHLQSLYSYLTGNKLDCFGVAFAVVAGCQVLGYHDVHLALSEDHAWVVFGEDGAETAEVTWHGKGNEDKRGQPVAAGVGSHSWLYVNSHPVICSRHMEAAALVSAINPNLNPTTDAVQVQLLQQELLWSLYDLGHLAKYPMALGEFT
;
A
#
# COMPACT_ATOMS: atom_id res chain seq x y z
N MET A 1 3.36 6.34 18.49
CA MET A 1 3.62 5.28 17.51
C MET A 1 2.47 5.27 16.54
N ALA A 2 2.72 5.02 15.24
CA ALA A 2 1.64 4.65 14.32
C ALA A 2 0.91 3.43 14.89
N GLY A 3 -0.42 3.41 14.77
CA GLY A 3 -1.21 2.31 15.26
C GLY A 3 -2.70 2.49 15.02
N PHE A 4 -3.42 1.40 14.75
CA PHE A 4 -4.89 1.40 14.72
C PHE A 4 -5.46 1.66 16.12
N GLN A 5 -5.86 2.90 16.36
CA GLN A 5 -6.27 3.43 17.66
C GLN A 5 -7.78 3.31 17.87
N GLU A 6 -8.23 3.41 19.12
CA GLU A 6 -9.67 3.48 19.43
C GLU A 6 -10.36 4.69 18.77
N ILE A 7 -9.64 5.79 18.56
CA ILE A 7 -10.17 6.95 17.84
C ILE A 7 -10.50 6.62 16.39
N ASP A 8 -9.79 5.68 15.76
CA ASP A 8 -10.05 5.28 14.38
C ASP A 8 -11.37 4.53 14.27
N ARG A 9 -11.79 3.82 15.33
CA ARG A 9 -13.07 3.10 15.40
C ARG A 9 -14.27 4.01 15.12
N GLN A 10 -14.18 5.30 15.45
CA GLN A 10 -15.29 6.25 15.29
C GLN A 10 -15.62 6.52 13.82
N TYR A 11 -14.70 6.23 12.89
CA TYR A 11 -14.92 6.41 11.45
C TYR A 11 -15.61 5.21 10.81
N PHE A 12 -15.66 4.06 11.51
CA PHE A 12 -16.26 2.85 11.00
C PHE A 12 -17.74 2.73 11.37
N PRO A 13 -18.54 2.02 10.54
CA PRO A 13 -18.16 1.45 9.25
C PRO A 13 -18.02 2.51 8.15
N LEU A 14 -17.09 2.29 7.22
CA LEU A 14 -16.86 3.18 6.07
C LEU A 14 -17.83 2.79 4.95
N LYS A 15 -18.76 3.68 4.58
CA LYS A 15 -19.89 3.37 3.68
C LYS A 15 -19.87 4.13 2.36
N ASP A 16 -19.04 5.15 2.26
CA ASP A 16 -18.94 6.05 1.12
C ASP A 16 -17.50 6.59 0.99
N ILE A 17 -17.19 7.18 -0.16
CA ILE A 17 -15.88 7.77 -0.45
C ILE A 17 -15.52 8.87 0.57
N ALA A 18 -16.51 9.66 1.01
CA ALA A 18 -16.30 10.74 1.98
C ALA A 18 -15.80 10.23 3.34
N SER A 19 -16.33 9.11 3.82
CA SER A 19 -15.92 8.46 5.06
C SER A 19 -14.47 7.95 5.00
N ILE A 20 -14.05 7.41 3.85
CA ILE A 20 -12.65 6.99 3.62
C ILE A 20 -11.73 8.21 3.56
N LYS A 21 -12.10 9.24 2.80
CA LYS A 21 -11.36 10.50 2.72
C LYS A 21 -11.17 11.13 4.10
N LYS A 22 -12.20 11.06 4.96
CA LYS A 22 -12.12 11.55 6.35
C LYS A 22 -11.10 10.75 7.19
N LEU A 23 -11.06 9.43 7.04
CA LEU A 23 -10.05 8.58 7.70
C LEU A 23 -8.64 8.90 7.19
N PHE A 24 -8.45 8.98 5.87
CA PHE A 24 -7.16 9.34 5.26
C PHE A 24 -6.68 10.71 5.72
N LYS A 25 -7.55 11.71 5.68
CA LYS A 25 -7.24 13.06 6.15
C LYS A 25 -6.79 13.06 7.61
N GLN A 26 -7.51 12.34 8.48
CA GLN A 26 -7.12 12.23 9.89
C GLN A 26 -5.73 11.58 10.07
N GLN A 27 -5.41 10.54 9.29
CA GLN A 27 -4.09 9.89 9.34
C GLN A 27 -2.98 10.80 8.81
N LEU A 28 -3.24 11.57 7.75
CA LEU A 28 -2.25 12.46 7.11
C LEU A 28 -1.97 13.72 7.93
N GLU A 29 -3.00 14.28 8.58
CA GLU A 29 -2.90 15.49 9.41
C GLU A 29 -2.56 15.18 10.89
N SER A 30 -2.45 13.90 11.26
CA SER A 30 -2.08 13.47 12.60
C SER A 30 -0.68 13.96 13.00
N VAL A 31 -0.48 14.14 14.30
CA VAL A 31 0.86 14.42 14.88
C VAL A 31 1.78 13.21 14.74
N PHE A 32 1.20 12.01 14.60
CA PHE A 32 1.94 10.78 14.35
C PHE A 32 2.02 10.49 12.85
N GLU A 33 3.01 9.70 12.44
CA GLU A 33 3.10 9.20 11.06
C GLU A 33 1.83 8.40 10.68
N PRO A 34 1.37 8.52 9.42
CA PRO A 34 0.22 7.76 8.94
C PRO A 34 0.49 6.25 9.04
N ASP A 35 -0.52 5.50 9.46
CA ASP A 35 -0.42 4.04 9.58
C ASP A 35 -0.61 3.36 8.22
N LEU A 36 0.49 2.90 7.63
CA LEU A 36 0.49 2.31 6.29
C LEU A 36 -0.30 1.02 6.25
N ALA A 37 -0.31 0.25 7.34
CA ALA A 37 -1.00 -1.03 7.37
C ALA A 37 -2.51 -0.82 7.38
N LEU A 38 -3.00 0.10 8.21
CA LEU A 38 -4.41 0.48 8.25
C LEU A 38 -4.90 1.00 6.89
N LEU A 39 -4.20 1.99 6.33
CA LEU A 39 -4.60 2.61 5.06
C LEU A 39 -4.62 1.60 3.92
N SER A 40 -3.61 0.72 3.84
CA SER A 40 -3.52 -0.32 2.79
C SER A 40 -4.60 -1.39 2.91
N ILE A 41 -4.96 -1.78 4.13
CA ILE A 41 -6.06 -2.73 4.36
C ILE A 41 -7.39 -2.11 3.94
N VAL A 42 -7.66 -0.85 4.30
CA VAL A 42 -8.91 -0.16 3.98
C VAL A 42 -9.09 -0.01 2.47
N VAL A 43 -8.09 0.55 1.78
CA VAL A 43 -8.15 0.75 0.32
C VAL A 43 -8.27 -0.58 -0.41
N GLY A 44 -7.45 -1.57 -0.02
CA GLY A 44 -7.50 -2.89 -0.63
C GLY A 44 -8.83 -3.62 -0.42
N ALA A 45 -9.50 -3.41 0.72
CA ALA A 45 -10.83 -3.97 0.97
C ALA A 45 -11.89 -3.38 0.04
N VAL A 46 -11.85 -2.07 -0.21
CA VAL A 46 -12.78 -1.38 -1.10
C VAL A 46 -12.53 -1.80 -2.54
N GLU A 47 -11.27 -1.73 -3.00
CA GLU A 47 -10.88 -2.14 -4.34
C GLU A 47 -11.33 -3.57 -4.62
N ASN A 48 -10.95 -4.54 -3.77
CA ASN A 48 -11.31 -5.94 -3.96
C ASN A 48 -12.84 -6.16 -3.97
N SER A 49 -13.60 -5.44 -3.15
CA SER A 49 -15.06 -5.58 -3.13
C SER A 49 -15.72 -5.06 -4.42
N MET A 50 -15.13 -4.04 -5.04
CA MET A 50 -15.66 -3.38 -6.23
C MET A 50 -15.15 -3.97 -7.55
N THR A 51 -13.97 -4.60 -7.54
CA THR A 51 -13.33 -5.16 -8.75
C THR A 51 -13.38 -6.68 -8.81
N CYS A 52 -13.10 -7.38 -7.70
CA CYS A 52 -12.99 -8.85 -7.69
C CYS A 52 -14.31 -9.56 -7.31
N ASN A 53 -15.16 -8.96 -6.46
CA ASN A 53 -16.31 -9.63 -5.83
C ASN A 53 -17.68 -8.99 -6.15
N ARG A 54 -17.96 -8.70 -7.43
CA ARG A 54 -19.21 -8.07 -7.89
C ARG A 54 -20.50 -8.91 -7.76
N THR A 55 -20.47 -10.08 -7.11
CA THR A 55 -21.69 -10.88 -6.86
C THR A 55 -22.76 -10.11 -6.05
N PHE A 56 -22.36 -9.06 -5.32
CA PHE A 56 -23.27 -8.20 -4.54
C PHE A 56 -24.02 -7.14 -5.35
N THR A 57 -23.49 -6.64 -6.47
CA THR A 57 -24.17 -5.59 -7.26
C THR A 57 -25.24 -6.18 -8.17
N VAL A 58 -24.96 -7.30 -8.83
CA VAL A 58 -25.90 -7.93 -9.78
C VAL A 58 -27.16 -8.51 -9.13
N GLN A 59 -27.13 -8.84 -7.82
CA GLN A 59 -28.32 -9.34 -7.13
C GLN A 59 -29.29 -8.22 -6.71
N LYS A 60 -28.82 -6.98 -6.54
CA LYS A 60 -29.68 -5.83 -6.21
C LYS A 60 -30.44 -5.31 -7.42
N ASP A 61 -29.86 -5.42 -8.61
CA ASP A 61 -30.47 -4.95 -9.86
C ASP A 61 -31.64 -5.84 -10.35
N LYS A 62 -31.86 -7.00 -9.74
CA LYS A 62 -32.96 -7.91 -10.14
C LYS A 62 -34.23 -7.79 -9.30
N THR A 63 -34.26 -6.94 -8.26
CA THR A 63 -35.41 -6.85 -7.34
C THR A 63 -36.08 -5.48 -7.23
N THR A 64 -35.68 -4.47 -8.01
CA THR A 64 -36.41 -3.19 -8.06
C THR A 64 -36.84 -2.85 -9.48
N THR A 65 -38.09 -3.21 -9.75
CA THR A 65 -38.97 -2.65 -10.77
C THR A 65 -39.01 -1.12 -10.65
N GLU A 66 -38.82 -0.45 -11.78
CA GLU A 66 -39.41 0.83 -12.20
C GLU A 66 -39.48 1.96 -11.15
N ASP A 67 -38.40 2.75 -11.05
CA ASP A 67 -38.50 4.17 -10.66
C ASP A 67 -37.49 5.01 -11.46
N ASN A 68 -38.02 5.88 -12.33
CA ASN A 68 -37.28 6.77 -13.24
C ASN A 68 -36.65 7.98 -12.50
N ASN A 69 -35.77 7.73 -11.53
CA ASN A 69 -34.92 8.75 -10.90
C ASN A 69 -33.56 8.19 -10.44
N ALA A 70 -33.05 7.15 -11.12
CA ALA A 70 -31.76 6.55 -10.83
C ALA A 70 -30.61 7.39 -11.40
N ILE A 71 -30.33 8.55 -10.79
CA ILE A 71 -28.93 8.93 -10.61
C ILE A 71 -28.44 7.98 -9.52
N GLU A 72 -27.92 6.82 -9.92
CA GLU A 72 -27.25 5.92 -8.99
C GLU A 72 -26.18 6.73 -8.24
N ASP A 73 -26.21 6.64 -6.91
CA ASP A 73 -25.27 7.37 -6.06
C ASP A 73 -23.89 6.73 -6.21
N ASP A 74 -23.15 7.20 -7.21
CA ASP A 74 -21.80 6.76 -7.61
C ASP A 74 -20.76 6.90 -6.47
N THR A 75 -21.16 7.41 -5.30
CA THR A 75 -20.32 7.52 -4.11
C THR A 75 -20.48 6.36 -3.12
N LYS A 76 -21.50 5.51 -3.28
CA LYS A 76 -21.75 4.36 -2.40
C LYS A 76 -20.80 3.22 -2.68
N ILE A 77 -20.22 2.68 -1.61
CA ILE A 77 -19.34 1.52 -1.63
C ILE A 77 -19.83 0.45 -0.63
N PRO A 78 -19.43 -0.81 -0.80
CA PRO A 78 -19.62 -1.84 0.21
C PRO A 78 -19.04 -1.40 1.55
N ALA A 79 -19.82 -1.56 2.62
CA ALA A 79 -19.40 -1.13 3.94
C ALA A 79 -18.14 -1.87 4.38
N VAL A 80 -17.08 -1.13 4.70
CA VAL A 80 -15.88 -1.68 5.32
C VAL A 80 -16.08 -1.68 6.83
N GLU A 81 -16.23 -2.87 7.40
CA GLU A 81 -16.53 -3.06 8.81
C GLU A 81 -15.28 -3.01 9.69
N TYR A 82 -15.38 -2.34 10.84
CA TYR A 82 -14.27 -2.17 11.79
C TYR A 82 -13.63 -3.50 12.19
N HIS A 83 -14.44 -4.49 12.55
CA HIS A 83 -13.94 -5.76 13.08
C HIS A 83 -13.15 -6.56 12.03
N ILE A 84 -13.47 -6.41 10.74
CA ILE A 84 -12.73 -7.04 9.64
C ILE A 84 -11.36 -6.37 9.51
N VAL A 85 -11.31 -5.04 9.46
CA VAL A 85 -10.06 -4.28 9.39
C VAL A 85 -9.19 -4.55 10.61
N GLN A 86 -9.78 -4.56 11.81
CA GLN A 86 -9.07 -4.86 13.06
C GLN A 86 -8.45 -6.26 13.05
N ALA A 87 -9.19 -7.26 12.59
CA ALA A 87 -8.69 -8.63 12.52
C ALA A 87 -7.52 -8.76 11.53
N LEU A 88 -7.62 -8.13 10.35
CA LEU A 88 -6.55 -8.12 9.35
C LEU A 88 -5.32 -7.37 9.87
N TYR A 89 -5.53 -6.21 10.48
CA TYR A 89 -4.48 -5.39 11.06
C TYR A 89 -3.73 -6.15 12.18
N ALA A 90 -4.47 -6.75 13.12
CA ALA A 90 -3.89 -7.58 14.18
C ALA A 90 -3.13 -8.79 13.62
N LYS A 91 -3.66 -9.42 12.55
CA LYS A 91 -2.99 -10.52 11.85
C LYS A 91 -1.65 -10.07 11.25
N PHE A 92 -1.59 -8.92 10.57
CA PHE A 92 -0.34 -8.39 10.02
C PHE A 92 0.70 -8.15 11.13
N HIS A 93 0.27 -7.51 12.22
CA HIS A 93 1.14 -7.25 13.37
C HIS A 93 1.66 -8.55 13.99
N ALA A 94 0.81 -9.56 14.14
CA ALA A 94 1.20 -10.85 14.68
C ALA A 94 2.22 -11.57 13.79
N ILE A 95 2.06 -11.52 12.46
CA ILE A 95 3.01 -12.08 11.50
C ILE A 95 4.39 -11.43 11.67
N ILE A 96 4.44 -10.10 11.67
CA ILE A 96 5.70 -9.35 11.74
C ILE A 96 6.37 -9.49 13.11
N LYS A 97 5.65 -9.14 14.19
CA LYS A 97 6.21 -9.16 15.56
C LYS A 97 6.49 -10.57 16.07
N GLY A 98 5.78 -11.58 15.56
CA GLY A 98 6.03 -12.98 15.89
C GLY A 98 7.24 -13.58 15.18
N ALA A 99 7.65 -13.03 14.02
CA ALA A 99 8.73 -13.58 13.21
C ALA A 99 10.05 -12.80 13.31
N VAL A 100 10.03 -11.57 13.81
CA VAL A 100 11.20 -10.69 13.93
C VAL A 100 11.42 -10.29 15.38
N ASP A 101 12.44 -10.87 15.99
CA ASP A 101 12.90 -10.50 17.33
C ASP A 101 13.89 -9.33 17.21
N VAL A 102 13.40 -8.12 17.46
CA VAL A 102 14.18 -6.87 17.37
C VAL A 102 15.38 -6.84 18.32
N THR A 103 15.36 -7.62 19.41
CA THR A 103 16.46 -7.64 20.38
C THR A 103 17.76 -8.23 19.80
N GLN A 104 17.65 -9.01 18.71
CA GLN A 104 18.79 -9.62 18.02
C GLN A 104 19.57 -8.63 17.15
N TYR A 105 19.02 -7.44 16.88
CA TYR A 105 19.58 -6.46 15.96
C TYR A 105 20.24 -5.26 16.67
N GLY A 106 20.44 -5.37 17.98
CA GLY A 106 21.09 -4.35 18.81
C GLY A 106 20.16 -3.20 19.22
N VAL A 107 20.74 -2.17 19.85
CA VAL A 107 20.02 -1.00 20.40
C VAL A 107 20.06 0.20 19.44
N SER A 108 20.39 -0.04 18.17
CA SER A 108 20.43 1.02 17.16
C SER A 108 19.04 1.64 16.98
N LYS A 109 19.00 2.98 16.90
CA LYS A 109 17.79 3.72 16.54
C LYS A 109 17.39 3.45 15.08
N PHE A 110 18.36 3.14 14.23
CA PHE A 110 18.19 2.91 12.79
C PHE A 110 18.14 1.43 12.47
N ALA A 111 17.37 1.07 11.46
CA ALA A 111 17.29 -0.29 10.96
C ALA A 111 18.64 -0.73 10.37
N THR A 112 18.98 -2.00 10.58
CA THR A 112 20.14 -2.62 9.93
C THR A 112 19.69 -3.36 8.67
N ARG A 113 20.63 -3.59 7.75
CA ARG A 113 20.38 -4.36 6.53
C ARG A 113 19.83 -5.75 6.84
N ASP A 114 20.36 -6.41 7.87
CA ASP A 114 19.91 -7.75 8.28
C ASP A 114 18.47 -7.73 8.80
N LEU A 115 18.07 -6.67 9.52
CA LEU A 115 16.70 -6.50 9.96
C LEU A 115 15.74 -6.29 8.78
N VAL A 116 16.09 -5.37 7.87
CA VAL A 116 15.30 -5.11 6.66
C VAL A 116 15.16 -6.38 5.81
N LYS A 117 16.27 -7.10 5.61
CA LYS A 117 16.28 -8.37 4.90
C LYS A 117 15.41 -9.43 5.59
N LYS A 118 15.45 -9.50 6.92
CA LYS A 118 14.60 -10.41 7.70
C LYS A 118 13.12 -10.10 7.52
N VAL A 119 12.71 -8.82 7.60
CA VAL A 119 11.32 -8.41 7.34
C VAL A 119 10.91 -8.78 5.92
N SER A 120 11.77 -8.49 4.93
CA SER A 120 11.59 -8.91 3.53
C SER A 120 11.40 -10.43 3.40
N ASP A 121 12.19 -11.23 4.11
CA ASP A 121 12.06 -12.69 4.08
C ASP A 121 10.77 -13.19 4.74
N VAL A 122 10.29 -12.53 5.79
CA VAL A 122 8.99 -12.86 6.41
C VAL A 122 7.86 -12.64 5.40
N ILE A 123 7.82 -11.47 4.76
CA ILE A 123 6.82 -11.17 3.72
C ILE A 123 6.97 -12.18 2.58
N TRP A 124 8.16 -12.31 2.01
CA TRP A 124 8.42 -13.20 0.87
C TRP A 124 8.00 -14.65 1.10
N ASN A 125 8.42 -15.23 2.23
CA ASN A 125 8.18 -16.65 2.51
C ASN A 125 6.71 -16.95 2.83
N SER A 126 5.92 -15.92 3.15
CA SER A 126 4.49 -16.05 3.35
C SER A 126 3.67 -15.92 2.06
N LEU A 127 4.27 -15.50 0.95
CA LEU A 127 3.60 -15.42 -0.35
C LEU A 127 3.41 -16.82 -0.96
N THR A 128 2.34 -16.94 -1.74
CA THR A 128 2.07 -18.15 -2.52
C THR A 128 3.16 -18.34 -3.59
N ARG A 129 3.76 -19.52 -3.73
CA ARG A 129 4.88 -19.72 -4.68
C ARG A 129 4.49 -19.62 -6.16
N SER A 130 3.24 -19.91 -6.49
CA SER A 130 2.75 -19.99 -7.87
C SER A 130 1.51 -19.13 -8.07
N TYR A 131 1.70 -17.88 -8.46
CA TYR A 131 0.65 -17.01 -8.99
C TYR A 131 1.21 -16.10 -10.08
N TYR A 132 0.31 -15.59 -10.93
CA TYR A 132 0.66 -14.58 -11.91
C TYR A 132 0.97 -13.27 -11.19
N LYS A 133 2.26 -12.92 -11.14
CA LYS A 133 2.77 -11.73 -10.44
C LYS A 133 2.28 -10.41 -11.07
N ASP A 134 1.93 -10.45 -12.35
CA ASP A 134 1.40 -9.32 -13.12
C ASP A 134 -0.15 -9.25 -13.07
N ARG A 135 -0.78 -9.98 -12.15
CA ARG A 135 -2.24 -9.93 -11.97
C ARG A 135 -2.60 -8.64 -11.23
N ALA A 136 -3.65 -7.96 -11.68
CA ALA A 136 -4.21 -6.79 -11.01
C ALA A 136 -4.68 -7.10 -9.57
N HIS A 137 -4.78 -6.04 -8.75
CA HIS A 137 -5.30 -6.08 -7.38
C HIS A 137 -4.40 -6.83 -6.37
N LEU A 138 -3.08 -6.80 -6.60
CA LEU A 138 -2.07 -7.45 -5.75
C LEU A 138 -1.14 -6.46 -5.03
N GLN A 139 -1.43 -5.17 -5.03
CA GLN A 139 -0.58 -4.11 -4.49
C GLN A 139 -0.79 -3.85 -2.98
N SER A 140 -1.90 -4.31 -2.40
CA SER A 140 -2.32 -3.94 -1.03
C SER A 140 -2.06 -5.03 0.01
N LEU A 141 -1.90 -4.63 1.28
CA LEU A 141 -1.85 -5.55 2.41
C LEU A 141 -3.15 -6.35 2.58
N TYR A 142 -4.28 -5.85 2.08
CA TYR A 142 -5.51 -6.64 2.03
C TYR A 142 -5.32 -7.90 1.17
N SER A 143 -4.74 -7.76 -0.04
CA SER A 143 -4.44 -8.88 -0.94
C SER A 143 -3.45 -9.86 -0.31
N TYR A 144 -2.44 -9.33 0.38
CA TYR A 144 -1.51 -10.11 1.16
C TYR A 144 -2.20 -10.94 2.25
N LEU A 145 -3.02 -10.31 3.10
CA LEU A 145 -3.59 -10.95 4.29
C LEU A 145 -4.75 -11.89 3.98
N THR A 146 -5.42 -11.71 2.85
CA THR A 146 -6.55 -12.54 2.41
C THR A 146 -6.16 -13.61 1.38
N GLY A 147 -5.14 -13.34 0.57
CA GLY A 147 -4.75 -14.19 -0.56
C GLY A 147 -3.29 -14.62 -0.61
N ASN A 148 -2.44 -14.13 0.31
CA ASN A 148 -0.99 -14.36 0.32
C ASN A 148 -0.34 -14.06 -1.03
N LYS A 149 -0.73 -12.96 -1.69
CA LYS A 149 -0.24 -12.55 -3.00
C LYS A 149 0.09 -11.07 -2.98
N LEU A 150 1.21 -10.70 -3.58
CA LEU A 150 1.62 -9.33 -3.77
C LEU A 150 2.28 -9.14 -5.15
N ASP A 151 2.15 -7.98 -5.78
CA ASP A 151 3.00 -7.61 -6.91
C ASP A 151 4.35 -7.03 -6.42
N CYS A 152 5.22 -6.59 -7.35
CA CYS A 152 6.55 -6.10 -6.99
C CYS A 152 6.49 -4.90 -6.02
N PHE A 153 5.63 -3.92 -6.31
CA PHE A 153 5.38 -2.75 -5.48
C PHE A 153 4.79 -3.14 -4.12
N GLY A 154 3.78 -4.00 -4.11
CA GLY A 154 3.10 -4.47 -2.91
C GLY A 154 4.05 -5.16 -1.94
N VAL A 155 5.02 -5.94 -2.43
CA VAL A 155 6.08 -6.51 -1.59
C VAL A 155 6.93 -5.41 -0.95
N ALA A 156 7.45 -4.46 -1.73
CA ALA A 156 8.28 -3.38 -1.19
C ALA A 156 7.51 -2.54 -0.16
N PHE A 157 6.26 -2.18 -0.46
CA PHE A 157 5.36 -1.48 0.45
C PHE A 157 5.11 -2.27 1.74
N ALA A 158 4.87 -3.58 1.64
CA ALA A 158 4.65 -4.44 2.80
C ALA A 158 5.89 -4.55 3.70
N VAL A 159 7.11 -4.49 3.15
CA VAL A 159 8.33 -4.41 3.95
C VAL A 159 8.41 -3.11 4.72
N VAL A 160 8.13 -1.97 4.09
CA VAL A 160 8.12 -0.66 4.77
C VAL A 160 7.08 -0.64 5.89
N ALA A 161 5.86 -1.11 5.63
CA ALA A 161 4.83 -1.24 6.65
C ALA A 161 5.26 -2.19 7.78
N GLY A 162 5.92 -3.32 7.46
CA GLY A 162 6.46 -4.24 8.46
C GLY A 162 7.53 -3.60 9.36
N CYS A 163 8.43 -2.80 8.78
CA CYS A 163 9.41 -2.03 9.53
C CYS A 163 8.75 -0.96 10.43
N GLN A 164 7.71 -0.28 9.93
CA GLN A 164 6.91 0.67 10.72
C GLN A 164 6.27 -0.01 11.93
N VAL A 165 5.72 -1.23 11.77
CA VAL A 165 5.13 -2.04 12.86
C VAL A 165 6.13 -2.38 13.96
N LEU A 166 7.40 -2.57 13.59
CA LEU A 166 8.51 -2.82 14.51
C LEU A 166 9.07 -1.54 15.15
N GLY A 167 8.60 -0.36 14.75
CA GLY A 167 9.04 0.94 15.27
C GLY A 167 10.24 1.55 14.54
N TYR A 168 10.60 1.02 13.37
CA TYR A 168 11.66 1.59 12.54
C TYR A 168 11.09 2.67 11.62
N HIS A 169 11.34 3.91 12.01
CA HIS A 169 10.86 5.10 11.31
C HIS A 169 11.78 5.55 10.19
N ASP A 170 13.00 5.01 10.10
CA ASP A 170 14.01 5.36 9.11
C ASP A 170 13.89 4.57 7.80
N VAL A 171 13.14 3.46 7.78
CA VAL A 171 12.95 2.64 6.58
C VAL A 171 11.88 3.25 5.69
N HIS A 172 12.25 3.68 4.49
CA HIS A 172 11.35 4.36 3.56
C HIS A 172 11.32 3.68 2.20
N LEU A 173 10.20 3.86 1.50
CA LEU A 173 10.03 3.37 0.13
C LEU A 173 10.82 4.24 -0.85
N ALA A 174 11.53 3.60 -1.77
CA ALA A 174 12.14 4.24 -2.92
C ALA A 174 11.51 3.70 -4.20
N LEU A 175 11.15 4.62 -5.09
CA LEU A 175 10.43 4.32 -6.32
C LEU A 175 11.19 4.87 -7.52
N SER A 176 11.40 4.00 -8.50
CA SER A 176 11.64 4.38 -9.88
C SER A 176 10.33 4.35 -10.66
N GLU A 177 10.41 4.52 -11.98
CA GLU A 177 9.24 4.40 -12.87
C GLU A 177 8.75 2.96 -13.04
N ASP A 178 9.57 1.93 -12.75
CA ASP A 178 9.23 0.51 -13.01
C ASP A 178 9.70 -0.46 -11.91
N HIS A 179 10.19 0.06 -10.79
CA HIS A 179 10.73 -0.76 -9.69
C HIS A 179 10.68 -0.05 -8.34
N ALA A 180 10.61 -0.85 -7.28
CA ALA A 180 10.52 -0.39 -5.91
C ALA A 180 11.52 -1.13 -5.01
N TRP A 181 12.15 -0.40 -4.10
CA TRP A 181 13.05 -0.93 -3.08
C TRP A 181 12.94 -0.10 -1.81
N VAL A 182 13.82 -0.33 -0.82
CA VAL A 182 13.83 0.46 0.41
C VAL A 182 15.14 1.19 0.63
N VAL A 183 15.04 2.36 1.25
CA VAL A 183 16.16 3.11 1.82
C VAL A 183 16.01 3.17 3.33
N PHE A 184 17.12 3.16 4.06
CA PHE A 184 17.13 3.11 5.52
C PHE A 184 18.47 3.57 6.09
N GLY A 185 18.62 3.52 7.42
CA GLY A 185 19.84 3.96 8.09
C GLY A 185 19.82 5.45 8.40
N GLU A 186 20.92 5.94 8.98
CA GLU A 186 21.11 7.36 9.25
C GLU A 186 21.05 8.15 7.94
N ASP A 187 20.17 9.15 7.90
CA ASP A 187 19.88 10.00 6.73
C ASP A 187 19.50 9.22 5.44
N GLY A 188 19.04 7.97 5.56
CA GLY A 188 18.68 7.13 4.42
C GLY A 188 19.89 6.67 3.58
N ALA A 189 21.08 6.59 4.17
CA ALA A 189 22.32 6.26 3.47
C ALA A 189 22.38 4.83 2.90
N GLU A 190 21.59 3.91 3.45
CA GLU A 190 21.58 2.51 3.03
C GLU A 190 20.40 2.22 2.09
N THR A 191 20.61 1.26 1.17
CA THR A 191 19.58 0.78 0.25
C THR A 191 19.52 -0.74 0.26
N ALA A 192 18.34 -1.33 0.09
CA ALA A 192 18.22 -2.77 -0.10
C ALA A 192 17.12 -3.12 -1.08
N GLU A 193 17.44 -4.01 -2.01
CA GLU A 193 16.45 -4.73 -2.80
C GLU A 193 15.61 -5.61 -1.85
N VAL A 194 14.28 -5.54 -1.98
CA VAL A 194 13.35 -6.32 -1.12
C VAL A 194 12.34 -7.12 -1.92
N THR A 195 12.31 -6.90 -3.23
CA THR A 195 11.36 -7.52 -4.16
C THR A 195 12.09 -8.01 -5.42
N TRP A 196 11.35 -8.61 -6.35
CA TRP A 196 11.88 -8.97 -7.67
C TRP A 196 11.71 -7.82 -8.66
N HIS A 197 12.51 -7.83 -9.72
CA HIS A 197 12.25 -7.06 -10.94
C HIS A 197 12.35 -7.96 -12.18
N GLY A 198 11.33 -7.97 -13.03
CA GLY A 198 11.25 -8.86 -14.18
C GLY A 198 11.23 -10.36 -13.81
N LYS A 199 11.61 -11.22 -14.77
CA LYS A 199 11.62 -12.69 -14.59
C LYS A 199 13.04 -13.17 -14.26
N GLY A 200 13.19 -13.96 -13.19
CA GLY A 200 14.45 -14.63 -12.85
C GLY A 200 15.44 -13.83 -11.98
N ASN A 201 15.12 -12.62 -11.53
CA ASN A 201 16.00 -11.77 -10.71
C ASN A 201 15.67 -11.78 -9.20
N GLU A 202 15.07 -12.85 -8.69
CA GLU A 202 14.60 -12.91 -7.28
C GLU A 202 15.75 -12.93 -6.25
N ASP A 203 16.96 -13.27 -6.70
CA ASP A 203 18.16 -13.46 -5.86
C ASP A 203 18.85 -12.14 -5.46
N LYS A 204 18.33 -10.99 -5.91
CA LYS A 204 18.91 -9.69 -5.56
C LYS A 204 18.49 -9.18 -4.19
N ARG A 205 17.48 -9.77 -3.54
CA ARG A 205 16.96 -9.28 -2.25
C ARG A 205 18.06 -9.23 -1.18
N GLY A 206 18.15 -8.10 -0.48
CA GLY A 206 19.16 -7.78 0.55
C GLY A 206 20.38 -7.06 -0.01
N GLN A 207 20.63 -7.11 -1.32
CA GLN A 207 21.76 -6.43 -1.95
C GLN A 207 21.48 -4.92 -2.07
N PRO A 208 22.54 -4.07 -2.03
CA PRO A 208 22.42 -2.65 -2.32
C PRO A 208 22.12 -2.41 -3.81
N VAL A 209 21.45 -1.30 -4.12
CA VAL A 209 21.11 -0.92 -5.51
C VAL A 209 22.27 -0.27 -6.28
N ALA A 210 23.41 -0.05 -5.62
CA ALA A 210 24.58 0.67 -6.16
C ALA A 210 25.12 0.10 -7.48
N ALA A 211 25.04 -1.22 -7.69
CA ALA A 211 25.47 -1.83 -8.94
C ALA A 211 24.61 -1.42 -10.15
N GLY A 212 23.30 -1.24 -9.94
CA GLY A 212 22.38 -0.76 -10.96
C GLY A 212 22.45 0.76 -11.20
N VAL A 213 22.84 1.50 -10.17
CA VAL A 213 23.20 2.92 -10.26
C VAL A 213 24.45 3.13 -11.12
N GLY A 214 25.51 2.35 -10.88
CA GLY A 214 26.78 2.49 -11.60
C GLY A 214 26.63 2.25 -13.12
N SER A 215 25.62 1.49 -13.53
CA SER A 215 25.31 1.26 -14.94
C SER A 215 24.44 2.34 -15.59
N HIS A 216 24.08 3.40 -14.87
CA HIS A 216 23.22 4.50 -15.35
C HIS A 216 21.88 4.00 -15.91
N SER A 217 21.35 2.92 -15.34
CA SER A 217 20.12 2.29 -15.81
C SER A 217 18.90 3.16 -15.51
N TRP A 218 17.96 3.21 -16.46
CA TRP A 218 16.63 3.82 -16.27
C TRP A 218 15.89 3.20 -15.08
N LEU A 219 16.08 1.89 -14.85
CA LEU A 219 15.49 1.16 -13.74
C LEU A 219 15.79 1.76 -12.36
N TYR A 220 16.95 2.40 -12.23
CA TYR A 220 17.38 3.08 -10.99
C TYR A 220 17.45 4.59 -11.16
N VAL A 221 16.85 5.12 -12.24
CA VAL A 221 16.73 6.54 -12.60
C VAL A 221 18.07 7.28 -12.48
N ASN A 222 19.16 6.61 -12.83
CA ASN A 222 20.52 7.13 -12.67
C ASN A 222 20.76 7.74 -11.27
N SER A 223 20.38 7.05 -10.19
CA SER A 223 20.44 7.52 -8.78
C SER A 223 19.48 8.63 -8.37
N HIS A 224 18.47 8.94 -9.17
CA HIS A 224 17.47 9.95 -8.83
C HIS A 224 16.07 9.36 -8.65
N PRO A 225 15.88 8.31 -7.81
CA PRO A 225 14.56 7.78 -7.52
C PRO A 225 13.74 8.77 -6.69
N VAL A 226 12.43 8.56 -6.65
CA VAL A 226 11.56 9.18 -5.66
C VAL A 226 11.81 8.49 -4.31
N ILE A 227 12.42 9.22 -3.37
CA ILE A 227 12.56 8.77 -1.97
C ILE A 227 11.35 9.28 -1.19
N CYS A 228 10.52 8.36 -0.73
CA CYS A 228 9.25 8.70 -0.10
C CYS A 228 9.44 9.10 1.37
N SER A 229 8.70 10.12 1.80
CA SER A 229 8.30 10.25 3.21
C SER A 229 7.11 9.33 3.51
N ARG A 230 6.69 9.24 4.78
CA ARG A 230 5.47 8.50 5.17
C ARG A 230 4.21 8.97 4.43
N HIS A 231 4.06 10.28 4.25
CA HIS A 231 2.96 10.85 3.50
C HIS A 231 3.04 10.51 2.00
N MET A 232 4.25 10.44 1.44
CA MET A 232 4.45 10.00 0.06
C MET A 232 4.26 8.49 -0.11
N GLU A 233 4.50 7.67 0.91
CA GLU A 233 4.16 6.24 0.90
C GLU A 233 2.65 6.03 0.89
N ALA A 234 1.90 6.84 1.65
CA ALA A 234 0.44 6.88 1.54
C ALA A 234 -0.01 7.34 0.14
N ALA A 235 0.67 8.32 -0.46
CA ALA A 235 0.42 8.71 -1.85
C ALA A 235 0.74 7.57 -2.84
N ALA A 236 1.83 6.85 -2.65
CA ALA A 236 2.20 5.72 -3.50
C ALA A 236 1.15 4.61 -3.45
N LEU A 237 0.62 4.34 -2.25
CA LEU A 237 -0.49 3.39 -2.06
C LEU A 237 -1.74 3.85 -2.81
N VAL A 238 -2.10 5.14 -2.74
CA VAL A 238 -3.27 5.70 -3.44
C VAL A 238 -3.07 5.65 -4.96
N SER A 239 -1.89 6.01 -5.46
CA SER A 239 -1.51 5.86 -6.87
C SER A 239 -1.61 4.41 -7.34
N ALA A 240 -1.22 3.46 -6.51
CA ALA A 240 -1.31 2.05 -6.85
C ALA A 240 -2.75 1.49 -6.88
N ILE A 241 -3.78 2.25 -6.49
CA ILE A 241 -5.19 1.81 -6.61
C ILE A 241 -5.49 1.45 -8.07
N ASN A 242 -6.04 0.26 -8.28
CA ASN A 242 -6.32 -0.24 -9.61
C ASN A 242 -7.84 -0.31 -9.84
N PRO A 243 -8.42 0.64 -10.60
CA PRO A 243 -9.85 0.64 -10.87
C PRO A 243 -10.27 -0.40 -11.92
N ASN A 244 -9.34 -1.02 -12.63
CA ASN A 244 -9.65 -1.87 -13.78
C ASN A 244 -10.42 -3.13 -13.35
N LEU A 245 -11.53 -3.41 -14.02
CA LEU A 245 -12.28 -4.68 -13.89
C LEU A 245 -11.78 -5.72 -14.89
N ASN A 246 -11.46 -5.21 -16.08
CA ASN A 246 -10.95 -5.93 -17.22
C ASN A 246 -10.17 -4.92 -18.09
N PRO A 247 -9.51 -5.34 -19.19
CA PRO A 247 -8.69 -4.45 -20.00
C PRO A 247 -9.39 -3.24 -20.65
N THR A 248 -10.72 -3.16 -20.56
CA THR A 248 -11.55 -2.14 -21.25
C THR A 248 -12.61 -1.50 -20.37
N THR A 249 -12.66 -1.84 -19.08
CA THR A 249 -13.72 -1.34 -18.19
C THR A 249 -13.20 -1.15 -16.78
N ASP A 250 -13.55 -0.02 -16.18
CA ASP A 250 -13.13 0.36 -14.84
C ASP A 250 -14.32 0.41 -13.87
N ALA A 251 -14.02 0.24 -12.59
CA ALA A 251 -14.93 0.52 -11.50
C ALA A 251 -14.92 2.02 -11.21
N VAL A 252 -15.95 2.73 -11.67
CA VAL A 252 -16.11 4.18 -11.50
C VAL A 252 -15.89 4.61 -10.04
N GLN A 253 -16.44 3.88 -9.07
CA GLN A 253 -16.31 4.22 -7.65
C GLN A 253 -14.87 4.09 -7.14
N VAL A 254 -14.08 3.15 -7.67
CA VAL A 254 -12.67 2.96 -7.30
C VAL A 254 -11.82 4.06 -7.92
N GLN A 255 -12.12 4.44 -9.16
CA GLN A 255 -11.49 5.57 -9.84
C GLN A 255 -11.78 6.89 -9.11
N LEU A 256 -13.04 7.14 -8.73
CA LEU A 256 -13.43 8.32 -7.94
C LEU A 256 -12.75 8.34 -6.57
N LEU A 257 -12.66 7.18 -5.90
CA LEU A 257 -11.92 7.08 -4.64
C LEU A 257 -10.45 7.47 -4.80
N GLN A 258 -9.77 6.91 -5.81
CA GLN A 258 -8.37 7.24 -6.10
C GLN A 258 -8.21 8.74 -6.36
N GLN A 259 -9.06 9.31 -7.22
CA GLN A 259 -9.01 10.73 -7.57
C GLN A 259 -9.21 11.62 -6.33
N GLU A 260 -10.23 11.38 -5.51
CA GLU A 260 -10.53 12.18 -4.31
C GLU A 260 -9.40 12.12 -3.26
N LEU A 261 -8.75 10.96 -3.12
CA LEU A 261 -7.60 10.80 -2.24
C LEU A 261 -6.35 11.50 -2.79
N LEU A 262 -6.10 11.43 -4.10
CA LEU A 262 -5.00 12.16 -4.75
C LEU A 262 -5.18 13.68 -4.62
N TRP A 263 -6.40 14.21 -4.80
CA TRP A 263 -6.71 15.63 -4.53
C TRP A 263 -6.41 16.01 -3.08
N SER A 264 -6.79 15.17 -2.13
CA SER A 264 -6.51 15.42 -0.71
C SER A 264 -5.00 15.49 -0.44
N LEU A 265 -4.22 14.60 -1.05
CA LEU A 265 -2.76 14.57 -0.94
C LEU A 265 -2.10 15.77 -1.64
N TYR A 266 -2.66 16.21 -2.77
CA TYR A 266 -2.22 17.38 -3.52
C TYR A 266 -2.40 18.65 -2.68
N ASP A 267 -3.60 18.86 -2.12
CA ASP A 267 -3.93 20.04 -1.31
C ASP A 267 -3.07 20.14 -0.05
N LEU A 268 -2.67 19.00 0.52
CA LEU A 268 -1.75 18.91 1.65
C LEU A 268 -0.26 19.05 1.24
N GLY A 269 0.05 19.18 -0.05
CA GLY A 269 1.40 19.34 -0.59
C GLY A 269 2.23 18.06 -0.63
N HIS A 270 1.62 16.89 -0.40
CA HIS A 270 2.34 15.61 -0.33
C HIS A 270 2.72 15.05 -1.71
N LEU A 271 2.18 15.59 -2.81
CA LEU A 271 2.53 15.20 -4.17
C LEU A 271 3.66 16.04 -4.79
N ALA A 272 4.15 17.08 -4.11
CA ALA A 272 5.11 18.03 -4.68
C ALA A 272 6.43 17.40 -5.17
N LYS A 273 6.80 16.24 -4.62
CA LYS A 273 8.00 15.48 -5.00
C LYS A 273 7.67 14.11 -5.62
N TYR A 274 6.44 13.92 -6.09
CA TYR A 274 5.98 12.67 -6.66
C TYR A 274 5.39 12.89 -8.07
N PRO A 275 6.24 12.95 -9.12
CA PRO A 275 5.80 13.25 -10.48
C PRO A 275 4.79 12.26 -11.05
N MET A 276 4.93 10.95 -10.78
CA MET A 276 4.01 9.95 -11.32
C MET A 276 2.58 10.13 -10.78
N ALA A 277 2.43 10.43 -9.48
CA ALA A 277 1.14 10.71 -8.87
C ALA A 277 0.48 11.99 -9.43
N LEU A 278 1.28 13.00 -9.80
CA LEU A 278 0.76 14.19 -10.49
C LEU A 278 0.28 13.87 -11.91
N GLY A 279 0.90 12.91 -12.59
CA GLY A 279 0.46 12.45 -13.91
C GLY A 279 -0.84 11.65 -13.88
N GLU A 280 -1.07 10.85 -12.85
CA GLU A 280 -2.35 10.13 -12.64
C GLU A 280 -3.51 11.06 -12.27
N PHE A 281 -3.18 12.19 -11.65
CA PHE A 281 -4.11 13.19 -11.17
C PHE A 281 -4.67 14.10 -12.28
N THR A 282 -3.91 14.31 -13.37
CA THR A 282 -4.27 15.18 -14.51
C THR A 282 -5.04 14.47 -15.60
#